data_AF-A0ABD1ZV85-F1
#
_entry.id   AF-A0ABD1ZV85-F1
#
_cell.length_a   1.000
_cell.length_b   1.000
_cell.length_c   1.000
_cell.angle_alpha   90.00
_cell.angle_beta   90.00
_cell.angle_gamma   90.00
#
_symmetry.space_group_name_H-M   'P 1'
#
loop_
_entity.id
_entity.type
_entity.pdbx_description
1 polymer ?
#
loop_
_entity_poly.entity_id
_entity_poly.type
_entity_poly.pdbx_seq_one_letter_code
_entity_poly.pdbx_strand_id
1 'polypeptide(L)'
;MSCNTCETKFSFFKKEHACPTCGFSHCSKCLKYQHNVPNKAVKKICGRCYNKNKSINKLSNKMESPPSDSTKAPLAPVDIASNSDSLENAAKPPIIMYTHANHWDKFKTGMEPADQEIVDRLRRLKGEDNNVRLPSIEEIKKKLALLKDEELTEKKINIHQVDSRTDQEKTDDLIKEYLEKIKLSSKSDPDKEIEARLRALQDINNSKSNSSQSHNYNDFDDESEHTMTMKIIEKAIAEAALEQKYDDVDELQEMEVETGTPNNDEDEKPSCVMCDQTVDLVKCKGCSGDLYCIICFEDNHDDFELKTHKKVPFKHTNEMIPE
;
A
#
# COMPACT_ATOMS: atom_id res chain seq x y z
N MET A 1 -10.46 12.77 -5.32
CA MET A 1 -10.97 12.04 -6.49
C MET A 1 -10.02 12.23 -7.68
N SER A 2 -9.78 11.18 -8.47
CA SER A 2 -8.89 11.19 -9.64
C SER A 2 -9.57 10.61 -10.87
N CYS A 3 -9.03 10.90 -12.05
CA CYS A 3 -9.56 10.38 -13.31
C CYS A 3 -9.45 8.84 -13.38
N ASN A 4 -10.56 8.15 -13.65
CA ASN A 4 -10.62 6.69 -13.72
C ASN A 4 -9.99 6.09 -15.01
N THR A 5 -9.05 6.79 -15.63
CA THR A 5 -8.34 6.34 -16.86
C THR A 5 -6.87 6.73 -16.85
N CYS A 6 -6.55 7.95 -16.41
CA CYS A 6 -5.17 8.44 -16.35
C CYS A 6 -4.73 8.80 -14.92
N GLU A 7 -5.56 8.48 -13.92
CA GLU A 7 -5.30 8.61 -12.46
C GLU A 7 -4.91 10.02 -11.98
N THR A 8 -5.05 11.01 -12.86
CA THR A 8 -4.75 12.39 -12.56
C THR A 8 -5.74 12.91 -11.53
N LYS A 9 -5.23 13.44 -10.40
CA LYS A 9 -6.04 14.07 -9.36
C LYS A 9 -6.79 15.29 -9.92
N PHE A 10 -8.07 15.40 -9.58
CA PHE A 10 -8.87 16.58 -9.91
C PHE A 10 -8.45 17.76 -9.02
N SER A 11 -8.46 18.95 -9.59
CA SER A 11 -8.06 20.19 -8.94
C SER A 11 -8.79 21.35 -9.61
N PHE A 12 -8.62 22.58 -9.12
CA PHE A 12 -9.26 23.77 -9.69
C PHE A 12 -9.00 23.92 -11.21
N PHE A 13 -7.78 23.61 -11.65
CA PHE A 13 -7.40 23.64 -13.07
C PHE A 13 -7.85 22.40 -13.87
N LYS A 14 -8.16 21.30 -13.19
CA LYS A 14 -8.55 20.01 -13.82
C LYS A 14 -9.92 19.60 -13.30
N LYS A 15 -10.95 20.12 -13.98
CA LYS A 15 -12.36 19.82 -13.69
C LYS A 15 -12.68 18.34 -13.92
N GLU A 16 -13.59 17.86 -13.10
CA GLU A 16 -14.12 16.51 -13.12
C GLU A 16 -15.32 16.42 -14.09
N HIS A 17 -15.33 15.43 -14.97
CA HIS A 17 -16.44 15.16 -15.88
C HIS A 17 -16.91 13.70 -15.78
N ALA A 18 -18.20 13.49 -15.55
CA ALA A 18 -18.78 12.15 -15.48
C ALA A 18 -19.10 11.60 -16.88
N CYS A 19 -18.78 10.32 -17.11
CA CYS A 19 -19.20 9.61 -18.31
C CYS A 19 -20.70 9.26 -18.22
N PRO A 20 -21.55 9.67 -19.17
CA PRO A 20 -22.98 9.35 -19.15
C PRO A 20 -23.32 7.86 -19.19
N THR A 21 -22.40 7.02 -19.68
CA THR A 21 -22.64 5.58 -19.85
C THR A 21 -22.21 4.76 -18.64
N CYS A 22 -21.09 5.09 -17.98
CA CYS A 22 -20.59 4.32 -16.83
C CYS A 22 -20.60 5.08 -15.50
N GLY A 23 -20.96 6.37 -15.48
CA GLY A 23 -21.02 7.18 -14.27
C GLY A 23 -19.67 7.59 -13.68
N PHE A 24 -18.57 6.97 -14.09
CA PHE A 24 -17.24 7.29 -13.56
C PHE A 24 -16.75 8.67 -13.99
N SER A 25 -15.91 9.25 -13.13
CA SER A 25 -15.28 10.53 -13.38
C SER A 25 -13.98 10.44 -14.17
N HIS A 26 -13.85 11.37 -15.10
CA HIS A 26 -12.75 11.47 -16.04
C HIS A 26 -12.34 12.93 -16.21
N CYS A 27 -11.07 13.15 -16.60
CA CYS A 27 -10.64 14.47 -17.05
C CYS A 27 -11.14 14.74 -18.47
N SER A 28 -11.17 16.01 -18.88
CA SER A 28 -11.60 16.44 -20.22
C SER A 28 -10.84 15.74 -21.37
N LYS A 29 -9.56 15.40 -21.15
CA LYS A 29 -8.72 14.68 -22.11
C LYS A 29 -9.14 13.22 -22.29
N CYS A 30 -9.61 12.56 -21.23
CA CYS A 30 -10.06 11.17 -21.26
C CYS A 30 -11.51 11.02 -21.75
N LEU A 31 -12.33 12.06 -21.60
CA LEU A 31 -13.72 12.10 -22.05
C LEU A 31 -13.86 12.74 -23.45
N LYS A 32 -13.23 12.11 -24.46
CA LYS A 32 -13.11 12.69 -25.82
C LYS A 32 -14.05 12.08 -26.87
N TYR A 33 -14.59 10.89 -26.63
CA TYR A 33 -15.33 10.14 -27.65
C TYR A 33 -16.79 10.56 -27.65
N GLN A 34 -17.39 10.77 -28.82
CA GLN A 34 -18.80 11.12 -28.93
C GLN A 34 -19.66 9.88 -29.10
N HIS A 35 -20.84 9.84 -28.47
CA HIS A 35 -21.81 8.78 -28.64
C HIS A 35 -23.24 9.35 -28.64
N ASN A 36 -24.04 8.85 -29.59
CA ASN A 36 -25.46 9.14 -29.67
C ASN A 36 -26.20 8.29 -28.66
N VAL A 37 -26.65 8.92 -27.58
CA VAL A 37 -27.52 8.26 -26.61
C VAL A 37 -28.95 8.36 -27.15
N PRO A 38 -29.74 7.28 -27.18
CA PRO A 38 -31.03 7.21 -27.89
C PRO A 38 -32.10 8.26 -27.56
N ASN A 39 -31.88 9.14 -26.57
CA ASN A 39 -32.83 10.17 -26.14
C ASN A 39 -32.17 11.50 -25.71
N LYS A 40 -30.87 11.69 -25.94
CA LYS A 40 -30.15 12.94 -25.62
C LYS A 40 -29.14 13.23 -26.72
N ALA A 41 -29.02 14.49 -27.11
CA ALA A 41 -28.04 14.99 -28.08
C ALA A 41 -26.63 14.43 -27.81
N VAL A 42 -25.77 14.41 -28.84
CA VAL A 42 -24.40 13.87 -28.84
C VAL A 42 -23.66 14.19 -27.53
N LYS A 43 -23.40 13.19 -26.67
CA LYS A 43 -22.63 13.37 -25.43
C LYS A 43 -21.25 12.73 -25.53
N LYS A 44 -20.30 13.31 -24.80
CA LYS A 44 -18.94 12.77 -24.69
C LYS A 44 -18.90 11.65 -23.65
N ILE A 45 -18.30 10.53 -24.02
CA ILE A 45 -18.12 9.31 -23.23
C ILE A 45 -16.62 8.95 -23.14
N CYS A 46 -16.27 8.08 -22.19
CA CYS A 46 -14.90 7.61 -22.01
C CYS A 46 -14.54 6.53 -23.04
N GLY A 47 -13.24 6.33 -23.30
CA GLY A 47 -12.76 5.37 -24.30
C GLY A 47 -13.17 3.92 -24.04
N ARG A 48 -13.29 3.54 -22.76
CA ARG A 48 -13.78 2.19 -22.37
C ARG A 48 -15.22 1.97 -22.82
N CYS A 49 -16.11 2.94 -22.60
CA CYS A 49 -17.50 2.87 -23.03
C CYS A 49 -17.63 2.94 -24.55
N TYR A 50 -16.81 3.77 -25.21
CA TYR A 50 -16.82 3.87 -26.67
C TYR A 50 -16.45 2.53 -27.33
N ASN A 51 -15.41 1.84 -26.82
CA ASN A 51 -15.02 0.54 -27.34
C ASN A 51 -16.07 -0.54 -27.07
N LYS A 52 -16.70 -0.54 -25.89
CA LYS A 52 -17.81 -1.45 -25.58
C LYS A 52 -18.98 -1.26 -26.54
N ASN A 53 -19.40 -0.01 -26.78
CA ASN A 53 -20.50 0.29 -27.71
C ASN A 53 -20.13 -0.03 -29.16
N LYS A 54 -18.87 0.19 -29.57
CA LYS A 54 -18.38 -0.19 -30.91
C LYS A 54 -18.41 -1.71 -31.10
N SER A 55 -18.06 -2.49 -30.08
CA SER A 55 -18.16 -3.96 -30.12
C SER A 55 -19.61 -4.42 -30.21
N ILE A 56 -20.53 -3.82 -29.45
CA ILE A 56 -21.97 -4.16 -29.50
C ILE A 56 -22.54 -3.85 -30.90
N ASN A 57 -22.25 -2.68 -31.47
CA ASN A 57 -22.67 -2.32 -32.83
C ASN A 57 -22.06 -3.25 -33.90
N LYS A 58 -20.87 -3.80 -33.67
CA LYS A 58 -20.22 -4.74 -34.59
C LYS A 58 -20.89 -6.13 -34.61
N LEU A 59 -21.53 -6.55 -33.51
CA LEU A 59 -22.35 -7.76 -33.49
C LEU A 59 -23.76 -7.53 -34.07
N SER A 60 -24.27 -6.29 -33.97
CA SER A 60 -25.58 -5.91 -34.54
C SER A 60 -25.56 -5.77 -36.08
N ASN A 61 -24.43 -5.38 -36.68
CA ASN A 61 -24.34 -5.05 -38.11
C ASN A 61 -23.79 -6.19 -38.99
N LYS A 62 -24.06 -7.46 -38.67
CA LYS A 62 -23.73 -8.60 -39.56
C LYS A 62 -24.83 -8.94 -40.56
N MET A 63 -25.86 -8.09 -40.66
CA MET A 63 -26.82 -8.07 -41.77
C MET A 63 -26.97 -6.61 -42.21
N GLU A 64 -26.95 -6.42 -43.54
CA GLU A 64 -27.10 -5.18 -44.30
C GLU A 64 -25.85 -4.32 -44.61
N SER A 65 -25.72 -4.17 -45.93
CA SER A 65 -24.77 -3.47 -46.78
C SER A 65 -24.64 -1.97 -46.48
N PRO A 66 -23.56 -1.31 -46.94
CA PRO A 66 -23.34 0.11 -46.64
C PRO A 66 -24.31 1.01 -47.43
N PRO A 67 -24.97 2.00 -46.80
CA PRO A 67 -25.62 3.07 -47.53
C PRO A 67 -24.59 4.13 -47.92
N SER A 68 -24.67 4.51 -49.18
CA SER A 68 -24.06 5.66 -49.83
C SER A 68 -24.28 6.96 -49.04
N ASP A 69 -23.19 7.63 -48.69
CA ASP A 69 -23.21 8.98 -48.13
C ASP A 69 -23.47 9.98 -49.27
N SER A 70 -24.56 10.74 -49.12
CA SER A 70 -24.96 11.83 -50.01
C SER A 70 -24.91 13.11 -49.20
N THR A 71 -23.86 13.89 -49.40
CA THR A 71 -23.87 15.33 -49.13
C THR A 71 -23.42 16.05 -50.40
N LYS A 72 -24.41 16.47 -51.20
CA LYS A 72 -24.24 17.42 -52.30
C LYS A 72 -24.65 18.82 -51.84
N ALA A 73 -23.75 19.77 -52.04
CA ALA A 73 -24.04 21.18 -52.33
C ALA A 73 -22.85 21.74 -53.17
N PRO A 74 -23.08 22.68 -54.10
CA PRO A 74 -22.67 22.52 -55.51
C PRO A 74 -21.36 23.24 -55.86
N LEU A 75 -20.54 22.64 -56.74
CA LEU A 75 -19.42 23.29 -57.40
C LEU A 75 -19.68 23.43 -58.90
N ALA A 76 -19.20 24.55 -59.45
CA ALA A 76 -19.41 25.03 -60.82
C ALA A 76 -18.86 24.07 -61.91
N PRO A 77 -19.40 24.11 -63.15
CA PRO A 77 -18.92 23.29 -64.25
C PRO A 77 -17.51 23.70 -64.68
N VAL A 78 -16.58 22.74 -64.76
CA VAL A 78 -15.29 22.91 -65.45
C VAL A 78 -15.22 21.82 -66.52
N ASP A 79 -15.00 22.27 -67.77
CA ASP A 79 -15.01 21.46 -68.98
C ASP A 79 -13.86 20.43 -68.99
N ILE A 80 -14.22 19.14 -69.02
CA ILE A 80 -13.28 18.01 -69.16
C ILE A 80 -13.38 17.50 -70.61
N ALA A 81 -12.78 18.22 -71.55
CA ALA A 81 -12.69 17.77 -72.95
C ALA A 81 -11.25 17.55 -73.43
N SER A 82 -10.24 17.79 -72.59
CA SER A 82 -8.83 17.83 -73.04
C SER A 82 -7.91 16.77 -72.45
N ASN A 83 -8.41 15.81 -71.65
CA ASN A 83 -7.57 14.80 -70.98
C ASN A 83 -7.90 13.34 -71.36
N SER A 84 -8.81 13.08 -72.30
CA SER A 84 -9.14 11.71 -72.76
C SER A 84 -8.03 11.08 -73.59
N ASP A 85 -7.23 11.88 -74.30
CA ASP A 85 -6.28 11.36 -75.29
C ASP A 85 -4.93 10.90 -74.69
N SER A 86 -4.71 11.13 -73.39
CA SER A 86 -3.47 10.71 -72.71
C SER A 86 -3.56 9.36 -71.99
N LEU A 87 -4.73 8.69 -72.00
CA LEU A 87 -4.93 7.41 -71.30
C LEU A 87 -5.01 6.18 -72.21
N GLU A 88 -5.06 6.33 -73.54
CA GLU A 88 -5.10 5.22 -74.48
C GLU A 88 -3.70 4.85 -74.99
N ASN A 89 -2.80 4.44 -74.09
CA ASN A 89 -1.61 3.68 -74.48
C ASN A 89 -1.83 2.19 -74.18
N ALA A 90 -2.41 1.49 -75.14
CA ALA A 90 -2.83 0.09 -75.05
C ALA A 90 -1.68 -0.95 -74.97
N ALA A 91 -0.42 -0.52 -74.78
CA ALA A 91 0.75 -1.42 -74.72
C ALA A 91 1.29 -1.66 -73.29
N LYS A 92 0.65 -1.15 -72.23
CA LYS A 92 1.07 -1.42 -70.84
C LYS A 92 0.21 -2.55 -70.24
N PRO A 93 0.80 -3.63 -69.68
CA PRO A 93 0.01 -4.65 -68.98
C PRO A 93 -0.69 -4.02 -67.77
N PRO A 94 -1.84 -4.58 -67.34
CA PRO A 94 -2.64 -4.02 -66.27
C PRO A 94 -1.79 -3.89 -65.00
N ILE A 95 -1.82 -2.72 -64.38
CA ILE A 95 -1.22 -2.50 -63.06
C ILE A 95 -2.00 -3.38 -62.08
N ILE A 96 -1.43 -4.53 -61.74
CA ILE A 96 -1.94 -5.41 -60.70
C ILE A 96 -1.73 -4.69 -59.36
N MET A 97 -2.78 -4.04 -58.86
CA MET A 97 -2.77 -3.32 -57.56
C MET A 97 -2.75 -4.25 -56.32
N TYR A 98 -2.26 -5.48 -56.46
CA TYR A 98 -2.00 -6.39 -55.34
C TYR A 98 -0.50 -6.61 -55.18
N THR A 99 0.24 -5.53 -54.88
CA THR A 99 1.55 -5.70 -54.24
C THR A 99 1.32 -5.90 -52.75
N HIS A 100 1.14 -7.15 -52.32
CA HIS A 100 1.39 -7.51 -50.93
C HIS A 100 2.91 -7.48 -50.68
N ALA A 101 3.52 -6.30 -50.79
CA ALA A 101 4.90 -6.13 -50.38
C ALA A 101 4.93 -6.33 -48.87
N ASN A 102 5.46 -7.47 -48.42
CA ASN A 102 5.65 -7.74 -47.01
C ASN A 102 6.42 -6.55 -46.42
N HIS A 103 5.97 -6.04 -45.28
CA HIS A 103 6.61 -4.94 -44.56
C HIS A 103 8.14 -5.11 -44.41
N TRP A 104 8.61 -6.36 -44.38
CA TRP A 104 10.01 -6.77 -44.35
C TRP A 104 10.79 -6.54 -45.65
N ASP A 105 10.16 -6.64 -46.82
CA ASP A 105 10.83 -6.44 -48.10
C ASP A 105 11.14 -4.94 -48.33
N LYS A 106 10.34 -4.06 -47.71
CA LYS A 106 10.60 -2.60 -47.66
C LYS A 106 11.83 -2.24 -46.83
N PHE A 107 12.24 -3.09 -45.89
CA PHE A 107 13.49 -2.90 -45.14
C PHE A 107 14.71 -3.48 -45.85
N LYS A 108 14.53 -4.26 -46.93
CA LYS A 108 15.66 -4.74 -47.72
C LYS A 108 16.01 -3.77 -48.85
N THR A 109 15.04 -2.99 -49.32
CA THR A 109 15.24 -2.01 -50.37
C THR A 109 16.13 -0.86 -49.86
N GLY A 110 17.37 -0.78 -50.36
CA GLY A 110 18.32 0.28 -50.04
C GLY A 110 19.39 -0.07 -49.00
N MET A 111 19.40 -1.31 -48.47
CA MET A 111 20.42 -1.78 -47.52
C MET A 111 21.61 -2.45 -48.23
N GLU A 112 22.78 -2.39 -47.58
CA GLU A 112 23.98 -3.14 -47.94
C GLU A 112 23.76 -4.67 -47.78
N PRO A 113 24.46 -5.55 -48.53
CA PRO A 113 24.23 -7.00 -48.46
C PRO A 113 24.30 -7.63 -47.06
N ALA A 114 25.19 -7.12 -46.19
CA ALA A 114 25.29 -7.58 -44.80
C ALA A 114 24.01 -7.29 -43.98
N ASP A 115 23.42 -6.11 -44.18
CA ASP A 115 22.20 -5.71 -43.48
C ASP A 115 20.97 -6.48 -43.99
N GLN A 116 20.95 -6.81 -45.28
CA GLN A 116 19.89 -7.66 -45.84
C GLN A 116 19.88 -9.06 -45.21
N GLU A 117 21.07 -9.63 -44.96
CA GLU A 117 21.21 -10.92 -44.25
C GLU A 117 20.72 -10.85 -42.80
N ILE A 118 20.98 -9.72 -42.11
CA ILE A 118 20.48 -9.48 -40.75
C ILE A 118 18.94 -9.44 -40.75
N VAL A 119 18.32 -8.75 -41.70
CA VAL A 119 16.86 -8.71 -41.85
C VAL A 119 16.29 -10.11 -42.09
N ASP A 120 16.97 -10.95 -42.86
CA ASP A 120 16.56 -12.34 -43.09
C ASP A 120 16.74 -13.25 -41.88
N ARG A 121 17.78 -13.01 -41.07
CA ARG A 121 17.97 -13.70 -39.80
C ARG A 121 16.88 -13.31 -38.79
N LEU A 122 16.54 -12.03 -38.71
CA LEU A 122 15.46 -11.53 -37.86
C LEU A 122 14.09 -12.09 -38.29
N ARG A 123 13.86 -12.24 -39.60
CA ARG A 123 12.65 -12.89 -40.13
C ARG A 123 12.54 -14.34 -39.65
N ARG A 124 13.63 -15.10 -39.69
CA ARG A 124 13.70 -16.50 -39.21
C ARG A 124 13.46 -16.59 -37.71
N LEU A 125 14.20 -15.79 -36.92
CA LEU A 125 14.05 -15.74 -35.45
C LEU A 125 12.63 -15.38 -35.02
N LYS A 126 12.00 -14.39 -35.68
CA LYS A 126 10.60 -14.04 -35.37
C LYS A 126 9.63 -15.17 -35.71
N GLY A 127 9.90 -15.97 -36.75
CA GLY A 127 9.11 -17.16 -37.07
C GLY A 127 9.29 -18.28 -36.04
N GLU A 128 10.50 -18.41 -35.50
CA GLU A 128 10.87 -19.39 -34.47
C GLU A 128 10.31 -19.01 -33.08
N ASP A 129 10.40 -17.74 -32.68
CA ASP A 129 9.88 -17.23 -31.40
C ASP A 129 8.34 -17.32 -31.32
N ASN A 130 7.64 -17.18 -32.45
CA ASN A 130 6.20 -17.38 -32.52
C ASN A 130 5.78 -18.86 -32.40
N ASN A 131 6.74 -19.79 -32.52
CA ASN A 131 6.51 -21.24 -32.38
C ASN A 131 6.87 -21.78 -30.99
N VAL A 132 7.29 -20.93 -30.05
CA VAL A 132 7.33 -21.34 -28.64
C VAL A 132 5.89 -21.55 -28.20
N ARG A 133 5.45 -22.81 -28.18
CA ARG A 133 4.15 -23.19 -27.62
C ARG A 133 4.11 -22.66 -26.20
N LEU A 134 3.27 -21.65 -25.96
CA LEU A 134 2.99 -21.16 -24.63
C LEU A 134 2.57 -22.37 -23.79
N PRO A 135 3.29 -22.68 -22.69
CA PRO A 135 2.94 -23.82 -21.86
C PRO A 135 1.47 -23.74 -21.45
N SER A 136 0.75 -24.85 -21.57
CA SER A 136 -0.65 -24.88 -21.15
C SER A 136 -0.75 -24.56 -19.66
N ILE A 137 -1.86 -23.96 -19.23
CA ILE A 137 -2.13 -23.68 -17.81
C ILE A 137 -1.97 -24.96 -16.96
N GLU A 138 -2.31 -26.12 -17.52
CA GLU A 138 -2.12 -27.42 -16.87
C GLU A 138 -0.66 -27.83 -16.73
N GLU A 139 0.18 -27.55 -17.73
CA GLU A 139 1.62 -27.80 -17.66
C GLU A 139 2.29 -26.88 -16.65
N ILE A 140 1.85 -25.62 -16.59
CA ILE A 140 2.30 -24.65 -15.59
C ILE A 140 1.92 -25.13 -14.19
N LYS A 141 0.67 -25.57 -13.99
CA LYS A 141 0.20 -26.13 -12.71
C LYS A 141 1.00 -27.37 -12.30
N LYS A 142 1.26 -28.29 -13.23
CA LYS A 142 2.07 -29.50 -12.99
C LYS A 142 3.50 -29.14 -12.56
N LYS A 143 4.13 -28.20 -13.27
CA LYS A 143 5.48 -27.72 -12.91
C LYS A 143 5.51 -27.07 -11.54
N LEU A 144 4.53 -26.24 -11.21
CA LEU A 144 4.42 -25.60 -9.89
C LEU A 144 4.20 -26.61 -8.77
N ALA A 145 3.39 -27.64 -9.00
CA ALA A 145 3.13 -28.72 -8.05
C ALA A 145 4.42 -29.52 -7.76
N LEU A 146 5.16 -29.91 -8.80
CA LEU A 146 6.46 -30.57 -8.68
C LEU A 146 7.51 -29.72 -7.95
N LEU A 147 7.51 -28.40 -8.14
CA LEU A 147 8.43 -27.50 -7.45
C LEU A 147 8.06 -27.25 -5.98
N LYS A 148 6.80 -27.49 -5.62
CA LYS A 148 6.28 -27.32 -4.25
C LYS A 148 6.26 -28.62 -3.45
N ASP A 149 6.76 -29.72 -4.02
CA ASP A 149 6.64 -31.08 -3.47
C ASP A 149 5.17 -31.44 -3.10
N GLU A 150 4.21 -30.87 -3.82
CA GLU A 150 2.78 -31.00 -3.56
C GLU A 150 2.12 -31.75 -4.73
N GLU A 151 1.35 -32.80 -4.44
CA GLU A 151 0.60 -33.52 -5.47
C GLU A 151 -0.62 -32.69 -5.92
N LEU A 152 -1.00 -32.77 -7.21
CA LEU A 152 -2.14 -32.05 -7.80
C LEU A 152 -3.48 -32.52 -7.21
N THR A 153 -3.74 -32.16 -5.97
CA THR A 153 -5.02 -32.35 -5.32
C THR A 153 -5.84 -31.11 -5.59
N GLU A 154 -6.89 -31.24 -6.40
CA GLU A 154 -7.94 -30.21 -6.52
C GLU A 154 -8.72 -30.16 -5.20
N LYS A 155 -8.07 -29.73 -4.11
CA LYS A 155 -8.75 -29.40 -2.88
C LYS A 155 -9.61 -28.19 -3.18
N LYS A 156 -10.90 -28.42 -3.45
CA LYS A 156 -11.91 -27.36 -3.46
C LYS A 156 -11.97 -26.82 -2.04
N ILE A 157 -11.16 -25.79 -1.76
CA ILE A 157 -11.17 -25.08 -0.49
C ILE A 157 -12.56 -24.48 -0.37
N ASN A 158 -13.33 -24.97 0.59
CA ASN A 158 -14.63 -24.42 0.89
C ASN A 158 -14.42 -23.08 1.62
N ILE A 159 -14.43 -21.99 0.85
CA ILE A 159 -14.18 -20.62 1.33
C ILE A 159 -15.26 -20.15 2.34
N HIS A 160 -16.36 -20.89 2.47
CA HIS A 160 -17.44 -20.63 3.43
C HIS A 160 -17.42 -21.55 4.65
N GLN A 161 -16.38 -22.35 4.83
CA GLN A 161 -16.25 -23.18 6.01
C GLN A 161 -16.04 -22.26 7.22
N VAL A 162 -17.01 -22.26 8.14
CA VAL A 162 -16.93 -21.51 9.38
C VAL A 162 -15.79 -22.09 10.20
N ASP A 163 -14.88 -21.21 10.63
CA ASP A 163 -13.75 -21.59 11.47
C ASP A 163 -14.26 -22.04 12.84
N SER A 164 -14.18 -23.35 13.08
CA SER A 164 -14.61 -23.97 14.34
C SER A 164 -13.54 -23.96 15.41
N ARG A 165 -12.34 -23.43 15.12
CA ARG A 165 -11.25 -23.31 16.10
C ARG A 165 -11.62 -22.30 17.17
N THR A 166 -11.12 -22.53 18.37
CA THR A 166 -11.21 -21.58 19.48
C THR A 166 -10.41 -20.32 19.17
N ASP A 167 -10.71 -19.21 19.84
CA ASP A 167 -9.99 -17.96 19.60
C ASP A 167 -8.52 -18.06 20.01
N GLN A 168 -8.20 -18.88 21.02
CA GLN A 168 -6.82 -19.17 21.42
C GLN A 168 -6.05 -19.95 20.35
N GLU A 169 -6.66 -20.98 19.76
CA GLU A 169 -6.02 -21.73 18.66
C GLU A 169 -5.77 -20.84 17.44
N LYS A 170 -6.68 -19.89 17.16
CA LYS A 170 -6.49 -18.92 16.07
C LYS A 170 -5.32 -17.99 16.34
N THR A 171 -5.13 -17.53 17.58
CA THR A 171 -3.98 -16.69 17.94
C THR A 171 -2.68 -17.47 17.84
N ASP A 172 -2.66 -18.71 18.33
CA ASP A 172 -1.47 -19.55 18.31
C ASP A 172 -1.05 -19.90 16.87
N ASP A 173 -2.01 -20.23 16.01
CA ASP A 173 -1.77 -20.49 14.59
C ASP A 173 -1.22 -19.24 13.87
N LEU A 174 -1.75 -18.06 14.19
CA LEU A 174 -1.27 -16.80 13.63
C LEU A 174 0.17 -16.50 14.08
N ILE A 175 0.46 -16.67 15.37
CA ILE A 175 1.81 -16.50 15.94
C ILE A 175 2.79 -17.45 15.23
N LYS A 176 2.38 -18.71 15.03
CA LYS A 176 3.19 -19.72 14.34
C LYS A 176 3.49 -19.33 12.90
N GLU A 177 2.50 -18.83 12.15
CA GLU A 177 2.70 -18.33 10.78
C GLU A 177 3.76 -17.21 10.73
N TYR A 178 3.67 -16.24 11.64
CA TYR A 178 4.65 -15.16 11.73
C TYR A 178 6.06 -15.68 12.04
N LEU A 179 6.19 -16.60 13.00
CA LEU A 179 7.48 -17.20 13.36
C LEU A 179 8.10 -17.97 12.19
N GLU A 180 7.30 -18.72 11.43
CA GLU A 180 7.77 -19.43 10.23
C GLU A 180 8.23 -18.48 9.13
N LYS A 181 7.49 -17.38 8.92
CA LYS A 181 7.88 -16.34 7.96
C LYS A 181 9.21 -15.68 8.32
N ILE A 182 9.44 -15.39 9.60
CA ILE A 182 10.72 -14.85 10.07
C ILE A 182 11.85 -15.88 9.89
N LYS A 183 11.60 -17.15 10.21
CA LYS A 183 12.58 -18.24 10.00
C LYS A 183 12.99 -18.38 8.52
N LEU A 184 12.05 -18.19 7.59
CA LEU A 184 12.35 -18.21 6.16
C LEU A 184 13.14 -16.97 5.72
N SER A 185 12.76 -15.78 6.21
CA SER A 185 13.48 -14.52 5.96
C SER A 185 14.94 -14.60 6.44
N SER A 186 15.19 -15.27 7.56
CA SER A 186 16.53 -15.38 8.17
C SER A 186 17.46 -16.39 7.47
N LYS A 187 16.92 -17.44 6.82
CA LYS A 187 17.73 -18.54 6.26
C LYS A 187 18.46 -18.20 4.96
N SER A 188 17.97 -17.24 4.21
CA SER A 188 18.61 -16.76 2.99
C SER A 188 18.60 -15.26 3.05
N ASP A 189 19.62 -14.71 3.69
CA ASP A 189 19.90 -13.29 3.64
C ASP A 189 20.71 -13.05 2.36
N PRO A 190 20.06 -12.63 1.26
CA PRO A 190 20.73 -12.47 -0.02
C PRO A 190 21.89 -11.48 0.09
N ASP A 191 21.80 -10.53 1.02
CA ASP A 191 22.81 -9.51 1.22
C ASP A 191 24.07 -10.11 1.83
N LYS A 192 23.96 -11.07 2.77
CA LYS A 192 25.11 -11.80 3.31
C LYS A 192 25.77 -12.71 2.28
N GLU A 193 24.99 -13.36 1.41
CA GLU A 193 25.53 -14.16 0.30
C GLU A 193 26.27 -13.30 -0.72
N ILE A 194 25.67 -12.16 -1.09
CA ILE A 194 26.29 -11.17 -1.99
C ILE A 194 27.56 -10.59 -1.36
N GLU A 195 27.54 -10.27 -0.07
CA GLU A 195 28.70 -9.75 0.65
C GLU A 195 29.83 -10.78 0.72
N ALA A 196 29.54 -12.05 1.02
CA ALA A 196 30.52 -13.13 0.98
C ALA A 196 31.12 -13.31 -0.42
N ARG A 197 30.27 -13.21 -1.47
CA ARG A 197 30.70 -13.26 -2.87
C ARG A 197 31.56 -12.05 -3.25
N LEU A 198 31.24 -10.85 -2.77
CA LEU A 198 32.01 -9.64 -3.01
C LEU A 198 33.38 -9.70 -2.32
N ARG A 199 33.45 -10.20 -1.09
CA ARG A 199 34.72 -10.46 -0.38
C ARG A 199 35.61 -11.44 -1.14
N ALA A 200 35.05 -12.57 -1.57
CA ALA A 200 35.77 -13.54 -2.39
C ALA A 200 36.30 -12.94 -3.71
N LEU A 201 35.52 -12.05 -4.35
CA LEU A 201 35.95 -11.34 -5.57
C LEU A 201 37.02 -10.28 -5.29
N GLN A 202 36.98 -9.62 -4.14
CA GLN A 202 38.00 -8.66 -3.71
C GLN A 202 39.33 -9.36 -3.43
N ASP A 203 39.32 -10.53 -2.79
CA ASP A 203 40.55 -11.32 -2.52
C ASP A 203 41.24 -11.80 -3.81
N ILE A 204 40.46 -12.13 -4.84
CA ILE A 204 40.98 -12.51 -6.17
C ILE A 204 41.64 -11.32 -6.88
N ASN A 205 41.11 -10.10 -6.71
CA ASN A 205 41.69 -8.88 -7.29
C ASN A 205 42.89 -8.36 -6.49
N ASN A 206 42.91 -8.53 -5.16
CA ASN A 206 43.98 -8.04 -4.30
C ASN A 206 45.26 -8.88 -4.40
N SER A 207 45.18 -10.10 -4.92
CA SER A 207 46.34 -10.97 -5.20
C SER A 207 47.25 -10.44 -6.34
N LYS A 208 46.89 -9.33 -7.02
CA LYS A 208 47.69 -8.70 -8.08
C LYS A 208 48.18 -7.28 -7.76
N SER A 209 47.90 -6.73 -6.58
CA SER A 209 48.35 -5.39 -6.21
C SER A 209 48.63 -5.26 -4.71
N ASN A 210 49.91 -5.30 -4.34
CA ASN A 210 50.35 -4.87 -3.02
C ASN A 210 50.24 -3.34 -2.90
N SER A 211 49.36 -2.82 -2.04
CA SER A 211 49.68 -1.73 -1.11
C SER A 211 48.52 -1.44 -0.14
N SER A 212 48.77 -1.73 1.13
CA SER A 212 48.45 -0.92 2.31
C SER A 212 47.21 0.01 2.28
N GLN A 213 46.12 -0.42 2.92
CA GLN A 213 45.50 0.42 3.94
C GLN A 213 44.59 -0.38 4.87
N SER A 214 44.94 -0.34 6.15
CA SER A 214 44.11 -0.82 7.23
C SER A 214 42.83 0.00 7.29
N HIS A 215 41.68 -0.65 7.23
CA HIS A 215 40.49 -0.10 7.84
C HIS A 215 39.86 -1.19 8.70
N ASN A 216 40.17 -1.07 10.00
CA ASN A 216 39.47 -1.72 11.08
C ASN A 216 38.04 -1.14 11.08
N TYR A 217 37.15 -1.77 10.32
CA TYR A 217 35.72 -1.52 10.47
C TYR A 217 35.29 -2.31 11.68
N ASN A 218 34.94 -1.56 12.73
CA ASN A 218 34.29 -2.11 13.90
C ASN A 218 33.15 -3.02 13.43
N ASP A 219 33.21 -4.25 13.89
CA ASP A 219 32.10 -5.19 13.99
C ASP A 219 31.03 -4.51 14.86
N PHE A 220 30.28 -3.60 14.24
CA PHE A 220 28.98 -3.23 14.77
C PHE A 220 28.14 -4.48 14.57
N ASP A 221 27.83 -5.13 15.68
CA ASP A 221 26.75 -6.10 15.83
C ASP A 221 25.45 -5.40 15.42
N ASP A 222 25.27 -5.23 14.10
CA ASP A 222 24.03 -4.80 13.49
C ASP A 222 23.12 -6.01 13.58
N GLU A 223 22.60 -6.23 14.79
CA GLU A 223 21.55 -7.18 15.05
C GLU A 223 20.40 -6.84 14.10
N SER A 224 20.32 -7.59 13.01
CA SER A 224 19.23 -7.53 12.04
C SER A 224 17.89 -7.29 12.77
N GLU A 225 17.02 -6.45 12.22
CA GLU A 225 15.69 -6.22 12.80
C GLU A 225 14.95 -7.55 13.08
N HIS A 226 15.25 -8.61 12.33
CA HIS A 226 14.78 -9.96 12.56
C HIS A 226 15.32 -10.65 13.83
N THR A 227 16.58 -10.43 14.20
CA THR A 227 17.16 -10.96 15.45
C THR A 227 16.63 -10.20 16.65
N MET A 228 16.49 -8.87 16.55
CA MET A 228 15.84 -8.06 17.60
C MET A 228 14.39 -8.47 17.82
N THR A 229 13.60 -8.65 16.75
CA THR A 229 12.21 -9.11 16.87
C THR A 229 12.10 -10.51 17.45
N MET A 230 12.99 -11.44 17.08
CA MET A 230 13.04 -12.77 17.69
C MET A 230 13.32 -12.72 19.20
N LYS A 231 14.29 -11.90 19.64
CA LYS A 231 14.57 -11.70 21.07
C LYS A 231 13.38 -11.13 21.84
N ILE A 232 12.66 -10.17 21.25
CA ILE A 232 11.47 -9.58 21.88
C ILE A 232 10.36 -10.62 22.03
N ILE A 233 10.13 -11.45 21.01
CA ILE A 233 9.12 -12.52 21.07
C ILE A 233 9.51 -13.58 22.11
N GLU A 234 10.77 -14.01 22.14
CA GLU A 234 11.26 -14.97 23.13
C GLU A 234 11.12 -14.44 24.55
N LYS A 235 11.44 -13.15 24.77
CA LYS A 235 11.23 -12.48 26.05
C LYS A 235 9.75 -12.45 26.45
N ALA A 236 8.85 -12.12 25.52
CA ALA A 236 7.41 -12.10 25.79
C ALA A 236 6.85 -13.51 26.12
N ILE A 237 7.34 -14.55 25.45
CA ILE A 237 6.95 -15.95 25.75
C ILE A 237 7.47 -16.36 27.13
N ALA A 238 8.71 -16.01 27.46
CA ALA A 238 9.29 -16.28 28.77
C ALA A 238 8.54 -15.53 29.89
N GLU A 239 8.14 -14.28 29.66
CA GLU A 239 7.33 -13.49 30.60
C GLU A 239 5.93 -14.10 30.78
N ALA A 240 5.23 -14.48 29.71
CA ALA A 240 3.94 -15.16 29.81
C ALA A 240 4.03 -16.52 30.52
N ALA A 241 5.12 -17.28 30.31
CA ALA A 241 5.37 -18.54 31.02
C ALA A 241 5.72 -18.33 32.50
N LEU A 242 6.26 -17.17 32.88
CA LEU A 242 6.41 -16.79 34.28
C LEU A 242 5.06 -16.37 34.88
N GLU A 243 4.30 -15.52 34.19
CA GLU A 243 2.95 -15.08 34.60
C GLU A 243 2.04 -16.29 34.85
N GLN A 244 2.01 -17.28 33.96
CA GLN A 244 1.24 -18.51 34.17
C GLN A 244 1.67 -19.32 35.41
N LYS A 245 2.96 -19.28 35.80
CA LYS A 245 3.43 -19.93 37.04
C LYS A 245 3.03 -19.16 38.30
N TYR A 246 2.79 -17.86 38.18
CA TYR A 246 2.38 -16.98 39.27
C TYR A 246 0.86 -16.73 39.30
N ASP A 247 0.12 -17.04 38.24
CA ASP A 247 -1.34 -17.00 38.17
C ASP A 247 -2.01 -18.14 38.96
N ASP A 248 -1.30 -19.25 39.21
CA ASP A 248 -1.74 -20.33 40.12
C ASP A 248 -1.59 -19.94 41.61
N VAL A 249 -1.13 -18.72 41.90
CA VAL A 249 -1.14 -18.13 43.25
C VAL A 249 -2.46 -17.35 43.44
N ASP A 250 -3.57 -18.05 43.27
CA ASP A 250 -4.89 -17.67 43.80
C ASP A 250 -5.03 -18.10 45.27
N GLU A 251 -3.90 -18.36 45.93
CA GLU A 251 -3.83 -18.23 47.36
C GLU A 251 -3.55 -16.75 47.61
N LEU A 252 -4.60 -16.05 48.02
CA LEU A 252 -4.52 -15.03 49.06
C LEU A 252 -3.74 -15.60 50.26
N GLN A 253 -2.43 -15.85 50.07
CA GLN A 253 -1.49 -15.45 51.07
C GLN A 253 -1.71 -13.95 51.09
N GLU A 254 -2.64 -13.55 51.98
CA GLU A 254 -2.54 -12.30 52.69
C GLU A 254 -1.04 -12.10 52.80
N MET A 255 -0.51 -11.19 51.99
CA MET A 255 0.54 -10.36 52.50
C MET A 255 -0.08 -9.94 53.83
N GLU A 256 0.38 -10.58 54.91
CA GLU A 256 1.07 -9.85 55.94
C GLU A 256 1.90 -8.82 55.16
N VAL A 257 1.20 -7.75 54.72
CA VAL A 257 1.60 -6.39 54.90
C VAL A 257 2.12 -6.52 56.31
N GLU A 258 3.44 -6.68 56.43
CA GLU A 258 4.16 -6.34 57.63
C GLU A 258 3.43 -5.10 58.04
N THR A 259 2.54 -5.26 59.02
CA THR A 259 1.63 -4.22 59.48
C THR A 259 2.61 -3.15 59.74
N GLY A 260 2.68 -2.19 58.81
CA GLY A 260 3.82 -1.31 58.71
C GLY A 260 3.96 -0.87 60.12
N THR A 261 5.11 -1.20 60.73
CA THR A 261 5.44 -0.77 62.09
C THR A 261 4.73 0.56 62.26
N PRO A 262 3.85 0.74 63.26
CA PRO A 262 3.15 1.99 63.43
C PRO A 262 4.24 3.04 63.68
N ASN A 263 4.84 3.54 62.61
CA ASN A 263 5.11 4.93 62.39
C ASN A 263 3.67 5.43 62.30
N ASN A 264 3.03 5.88 63.40
CA ASN A 264 3.56 6.92 64.26
C ASN A 264 4.49 7.87 63.48
N ASP A 265 4.07 8.24 62.27
CA ASP A 265 4.20 9.63 61.88
C ASP A 265 3.09 10.36 62.64
N GLU A 266 3.31 10.51 63.96
CA GLU A 266 2.44 11.20 64.91
C GLU A 266 2.30 12.70 64.62
N ASP A 267 2.84 13.24 63.52
CA ASP A 267 2.85 14.68 63.27
C ASP A 267 2.78 15.05 61.78
N GLU A 268 1.89 14.45 60.97
CA GLU A 268 1.53 15.07 59.67
C GLU A 268 0.70 16.34 59.94
N LYS A 269 1.42 17.41 60.29
CA LYS A 269 0.85 18.66 60.76
C LYS A 269 -0.01 19.26 59.64
N PRO A 270 -1.27 19.63 59.91
CA PRO A 270 -2.15 20.22 58.91
C PRO A 270 -1.46 21.42 58.25
N SER A 271 -1.44 21.44 56.93
CA SER A 271 -0.74 22.43 56.09
C SER A 271 -1.67 23.03 55.03
N CYS A 272 -1.24 24.14 54.44
CA CYS A 272 -1.94 24.79 53.34
C CYS A 272 -1.78 23.97 52.05
N VAL A 273 -2.89 23.64 51.39
CA VAL A 273 -2.91 22.86 50.14
C VAL A 273 -2.12 23.53 48.98
N MET A 274 -1.85 24.83 49.07
CA MET A 274 -1.18 25.59 48.00
C MET A 274 0.31 25.87 48.26
N CYS A 275 0.75 25.87 49.52
CA CYS A 275 2.11 26.33 49.88
C CYS A 275 2.72 25.64 51.10
N ASP A 276 2.10 24.56 51.59
CA ASP A 276 2.54 23.72 52.70
C ASP A 276 2.77 24.46 54.04
N GLN A 277 2.33 25.71 54.16
CA GLN A 277 2.43 26.47 55.40
C GLN A 277 1.52 25.88 56.49
N THR A 278 2.04 25.75 57.71
CA THR A 278 1.29 25.18 58.86
C THR A 278 0.84 26.23 59.88
N VAL A 279 0.93 27.52 59.51
CA VAL A 279 0.65 28.68 60.38
C VAL A 279 -0.59 29.40 59.85
N ASP A 280 -1.45 29.86 60.76
CA ASP A 280 -2.67 30.65 60.46
C ASP A 280 -3.55 30.05 59.36
N LEU A 281 -3.81 28.74 59.49
CA LEU A 281 -4.66 28.01 58.56
C LEU A 281 -6.14 28.38 58.71
N VAL A 282 -6.81 28.42 57.57
CA VAL A 282 -8.20 28.74 57.43
C VAL A 282 -8.87 27.64 56.61
N LYS A 283 -9.95 27.09 57.14
CA LYS A 283 -10.76 26.06 56.49
C LYS A 283 -11.80 26.70 55.59
N CYS A 284 -11.82 26.33 54.31
CA CYS A 284 -12.84 26.76 53.38
C CYS A 284 -14.09 25.87 53.47
N LYS A 285 -15.27 26.46 53.71
CA LYS A 285 -16.54 25.70 53.71
C LYS A 285 -17.09 25.41 52.30
N GLY A 286 -16.57 26.07 51.27
CA GLY A 286 -16.97 25.85 49.88
C GLY A 286 -16.16 24.77 49.17
N CYS A 287 -14.85 24.71 49.45
CA CYS A 287 -13.93 23.72 48.91
C CYS A 287 -13.84 22.48 49.82
N SER A 288 -14.96 21.84 50.13
CA SER A 288 -14.99 20.56 50.87
C SER A 288 -14.22 20.48 52.20
N GLY A 289 -13.87 21.62 52.81
CA GLY A 289 -13.11 21.68 54.04
C GLY A 289 -11.58 21.76 53.88
N ASP A 290 -11.07 22.12 52.70
CA ASP A 290 -9.64 22.30 52.44
C ASP A 290 -9.02 23.42 53.28
N LEU A 291 -7.74 23.26 53.64
CA LEU A 291 -6.97 24.18 54.48
C LEU A 291 -6.08 25.08 53.62
N TYR A 292 -6.16 26.39 53.87
CA TYR A 292 -5.36 27.41 53.20
C TYR A 292 -4.74 28.35 54.23
N CYS A 293 -3.56 28.91 53.98
CA CYS A 293 -3.11 30.08 54.72
C CYS A 293 -3.94 31.31 54.29
N ILE A 294 -3.93 32.38 55.09
CA ILE A 294 -4.73 33.59 54.82
C ILE A 294 -4.44 34.16 53.42
N ILE A 295 -3.18 34.17 53.01
CA ILE A 295 -2.73 34.71 51.71
C ILE A 295 -3.27 33.85 50.57
N CYS A 296 -3.00 32.54 50.59
CA CYS A 296 -3.48 31.63 49.55
C CYS A 296 -5.01 31.54 49.50
N PHE A 297 -5.69 31.75 50.63
CA PHE A 297 -7.15 31.82 50.63
C PHE A 297 -7.66 33.05 49.88
N GLU A 298 -7.09 34.24 50.13
CA GLU A 298 -7.52 35.50 49.49
C GLU A 298 -7.08 35.59 48.02
N ASP A 299 -5.93 35.02 47.66
CA ASP A 299 -5.44 34.99 46.27
C ASP A 299 -6.25 34.04 45.37
N ASN A 300 -6.83 32.99 45.94
CA ASN A 300 -7.57 31.97 45.18
C ASN A 300 -9.10 32.08 45.34
N HIS A 301 -9.60 32.98 46.18
CA HIS A 301 -11.04 33.21 46.38
C HIS A 301 -11.36 34.69 46.19
N ASP A 302 -11.76 35.05 44.97
CA ASP A 302 -12.20 36.41 44.64
C ASP A 302 -13.47 36.83 45.42
N ASP A 303 -13.76 38.14 45.46
CA ASP A 303 -14.93 38.75 46.11
C ASP A 303 -16.29 38.10 45.72
N PHE A 304 -16.34 37.50 44.53
CA PHE A 304 -17.52 36.78 44.06
C PHE A 304 -17.66 35.39 44.71
N GLU A 305 -16.54 34.67 44.89
CA GLU A 305 -16.50 33.33 45.47
C GLU A 305 -16.60 33.35 47.00
N LEU A 306 -16.14 34.43 47.66
CA LEU A 306 -16.30 34.64 49.10
C LEU A 306 -17.76 34.62 49.60
N LYS A 307 -18.73 34.80 48.70
CA LYS A 307 -20.17 34.69 49.03
C LYS A 307 -20.58 33.26 49.39
N THR A 308 -20.00 32.27 48.72
CA THR A 308 -20.27 30.84 48.92
C THR A 308 -19.16 30.17 49.73
N HIS A 309 -17.91 30.61 49.57
CA HIS A 309 -16.72 30.03 50.17
C HIS A 309 -16.33 30.83 51.41
N LYS A 310 -16.99 30.52 52.53
CA LYS A 310 -16.72 31.18 53.82
C LYS A 310 -15.51 30.55 54.51
N LYS A 311 -14.60 31.40 54.98
CA LYS A 311 -13.38 31.03 55.70
C LYS A 311 -13.63 30.90 57.19
N VAL A 312 -13.16 29.81 57.82
CA VAL A 312 -13.27 29.57 59.26
C VAL A 312 -11.87 29.28 59.82
N PRO A 313 -11.43 29.95 60.90
CA PRO A 313 -10.10 29.72 61.46
C PRO A 313 -9.96 28.27 61.93
N PHE A 314 -8.88 27.62 61.51
CA PHE A 314 -8.53 26.27 61.96
C PHE A 314 -7.76 26.36 63.28
N LYS A 315 -8.29 25.75 64.34
CA LYS A 315 -7.61 25.63 65.64
C LYS A 315 -7.04 24.23 65.75
N HIS A 316 -5.72 24.12 65.87
CA HIS A 316 -5.06 22.85 66.14
C HIS A 316 -5.48 22.38 67.54
N THR A 317 -6.25 21.31 67.63
CA THR A 317 -6.54 20.64 68.91
C THR A 317 -5.36 19.74 69.23
N ASN A 318 -4.32 20.29 69.86
CA ASN A 318 -3.33 19.46 70.55
C ASN A 318 -3.94 18.98 71.87
N GLU A 319 -4.71 17.89 71.83
CA GLU A 319 -4.97 17.10 73.04
C GLU A 319 -3.77 16.19 73.25
N MET A 320 -2.78 16.68 74.00
CA MET A 320 -1.73 15.83 74.55
C MET A 320 -2.33 15.03 75.71
N ILE A 321 -2.39 13.71 75.57
CA ILE A 321 -2.75 12.79 76.65
C ILE A 321 -1.48 12.59 77.51
N PRO A 322 -1.49 12.88 78.82
CA PRO A 322 -0.34 12.68 79.69
C PRO A 322 -0.12 11.19 80.02
N GLU A 323 1.18 10.85 80.20
CA GLU A 323 1.75 9.53 80.51
C GLU A 323 1.05 8.72 81.61
#